data_AF-A0A522PX71-F1
#
_entry.id   AF-A0A522PX71-F1
#
_cell.length_a   1.000
_cell.length_b   1.000
_cell.length_c   1.000
_cell.angle_alpha   90.00
_cell.angle_beta   90.00
_cell.angle_gamma   90.00
#
_symmetry.space_group_name_H-M   'P 1'
#
loop_
_entity.id
_entity.type
_entity.pdbx_description
1 polymer ?
#
loop_
_entity_poly.entity_id
_entity_poly.type
_entity_poly.pdbx_seq_one_letter_code
_entity_poly.pdbx_strand_id
1 'polypeptide(L)'
;MASESVALGTRWIARAWSILSIIYVLILAAGEILRNQGPASAAQEWFGVALFPIGVCAGLALAWFHERLGGFLALGCFVAFYAWNLLWSGSIPHSPFYLWIAAPSILFIAAGIQTHRIAHGGIRR
;
A
#
# COMPACT_ATOMS: atom_id res chain seq x y z
N MET A 1 -29.22 4.66 -1.80
CA MET A 1 -29.33 3.28 -1.30
C MET A 1 -28.31 2.33 -1.95
N ALA A 2 -28.51 1.81 -3.18
CA ALA A 2 -27.59 0.80 -3.75
C ALA A 2 -26.12 1.29 -3.87
N SER A 3 -25.90 2.54 -4.26
CA SER A 3 -24.56 3.13 -4.38
C SER A 3 -23.85 3.33 -3.04
N GLU A 4 -24.58 3.56 -1.96
CA GLU A 4 -24.03 3.75 -0.61
C GLU A 4 -23.59 2.41 0.00
N SER A 5 -24.40 1.36 -0.20
CA SER A 5 -24.06 -0.01 0.23
C SER A 5 -22.80 -0.53 -0.47
N VAL A 6 -22.63 -0.24 -1.76
CA VAL A 6 -21.43 -0.63 -2.53
C VAL A 6 -20.17 0.10 -2.04
N ALA A 7 -20.28 1.40 -1.74
CA ALA A 7 -19.16 2.17 -1.21
C ALA A 7 -18.74 1.67 0.19
N LEU A 8 -19.71 1.37 1.06
CA LEU A 8 -19.46 0.80 2.38
C LEU A 8 -18.80 -0.58 2.30
N GLY A 9 -19.29 -1.46 1.42
CA GLY A 9 -18.70 -2.79 1.21
C GLY A 9 -17.25 -2.70 0.73
N THR A 10 -16.98 -1.82 -0.23
CA THR A 10 -15.64 -1.62 -0.79
C THR A 10 -14.64 -1.14 0.26
N ARG A 11 -15.07 -0.23 1.15
CA ARG A 11 -14.25 0.27 2.27
C ARG A 11 -13.89 -0.81 3.28
N TRP A 12 -14.86 -1.63 3.66
CA TRP A 12 -14.64 -2.73 4.61
C TRP A 12 -13.72 -3.80 4.03
N ILE A 13 -13.91 -4.15 2.76
CA ILE A 13 -13.02 -5.08 2.05
C ILE A 13 -11.60 -4.50 1.99
N ALA A 14 -11.44 -3.23 1.62
CA ALA A 14 -10.14 -2.57 1.58
C ALA A 14 -9.44 -2.55 2.94
N ARG A 15 -10.17 -2.28 4.03
CA ARG A 15 -9.64 -2.31 5.40
C ARG A 15 -9.23 -3.72 5.83
N ALA A 16 -10.08 -4.71 5.64
CA ALA A 16 -9.76 -6.11 5.99
C ALA A 16 -8.54 -6.62 5.23
N TRP A 17 -8.48 -6.34 3.92
CA TRP A 17 -7.35 -6.70 3.08
C TRP A 17 -6.08 -5.95 3.49
N SER A 18 -6.20 -4.65 3.82
CA SER A 18 -5.09 -3.85 4.32
C SER A 18 -4.47 -4.42 5.59
N ILE A 19 -5.28 -4.92 6.54
CA ILE A 19 -4.76 -5.56 7.76
C ILE A 19 -3.95 -6.79 7.38
N LEU A 20 -4.49 -7.64 6.50
CA LEU A 20 -3.80 -8.85 6.05
C LEU A 20 -2.47 -8.52 5.35
N SER A 21 -2.46 -7.49 4.50
CA SER A 21 -1.27 -6.98 3.85
C SER A 21 -0.23 -6.45 4.84
N ILE A 22 -0.63 -5.66 5.83
CA ILE A 22 0.28 -5.16 6.88
C ILE A 22 0.90 -6.33 7.65
N ILE A 23 0.10 -7.30 8.08
CA ILE A 23 0.58 -8.47 8.82
C ILE A 23 1.60 -9.23 7.98
N TYR A 24 1.29 -9.51 6.70
CA TYR A 24 2.20 -10.22 5.80
C TYR A 24 3.52 -9.46 5.59
N VAL A 25 3.45 -8.15 5.38
CA VAL A 25 4.63 -7.27 5.23
C VAL A 25 5.51 -7.31 6.49
N LEU A 26 4.90 -7.26 7.68
CA LEU A 26 5.63 -7.35 8.95
C LEU A 26 6.31 -8.71 9.14
N ILE A 27 5.66 -9.80 8.73
CA ILE A 27 6.26 -11.15 8.75
C ILE A 27 7.50 -11.19 7.85
N LEU A 28 7.41 -10.64 6.63
CA LEU A 28 8.56 -10.59 5.72
C LEU A 28 9.70 -9.75 6.30
N ALA A 29 9.38 -8.59 6.87
CA ALA A 29 10.37 -7.71 7.49
C ALA A 29 11.08 -8.40 8.67
N ALA A 30 10.31 -9.10 9.52
CA ALA A 30 10.88 -9.89 10.60
C ALA A 30 11.79 -11.02 10.07
N GLY A 31 11.40 -11.67 8.97
CA GLY A 31 12.20 -12.69 8.31
C GLY A 31 13.54 -12.17 7.79
N GLU A 32 13.58 -10.99 7.17
CA GLU A 32 14.84 -10.37 6.72
C GLU A 32 15.75 -9.99 7.90
N ILE A 33 15.18 -9.38 8.96
CA ILE A 33 15.94 -9.03 10.18
C ILE A 33 16.56 -10.29 10.81
N LEU A 34 15.82 -11.40 10.86
CA LEU A 34 16.32 -12.67 11.40
C LEU A 34 17.40 -13.32 10.53
N ARG A 35 17.39 -13.10 9.20
CA ARG A 35 18.35 -13.71 8.26
C ARG A 35 19.70 -13.02 8.23
N ASN A 36 19.83 -11.83 8.82
CA ASN A 36 21.09 -11.12 9.09
C ASN A 36 22.07 -11.17 7.90
N GLN A 37 21.58 -10.91 6.68
CA GLN A 37 22.41 -10.91 5.49
C GLN A 37 23.35 -9.70 5.56
N GLY A 38 24.66 -9.96 5.53
CA GLY A 38 25.73 -8.98 5.72
C GLY A 38 25.80 -7.85 4.68
N PRO A 39 26.83 -7.00 4.75
CA PRO A 39 26.74 -5.56 4.53
C PRO A 39 26.46 -5.18 3.07
N ALA A 40 25.18 -5.06 2.71
CA ALA A 40 24.79 -4.06 1.74
C ALA A 40 25.13 -2.67 2.32
N SER A 41 25.50 -1.70 1.49
CA SER A 41 25.80 -0.35 1.98
C SER A 41 24.64 0.14 2.85
N ALA A 42 24.91 0.50 4.11
CA ALA A 42 23.87 0.73 5.11
C ALA A 42 22.75 1.64 4.60
N ALA A 43 23.11 2.71 3.87
CA ALA A 43 22.14 3.64 3.29
C ALA A 43 21.12 2.97 2.36
N GLN A 44 21.55 2.03 1.50
CA GLN A 44 20.67 1.39 0.52
C GLN A 44 19.63 0.47 1.19
N GLU A 45 20.03 -0.21 2.27
CA GLU A 45 19.14 -1.04 3.07
C GLU A 45 18.09 -0.20 3.82
N TRP A 46 18.52 0.91 4.44
CA TRP A 46 17.62 1.85 5.11
C TRP A 46 16.59 2.47 4.17
N PHE A 47 16.97 2.82 2.94
CA PHE A 47 16.03 3.31 1.92
C PHE A 47 15.01 2.23 1.52
N GLY A 48 15.48 0.99 1.34
CA GLY A 48 14.61 -0.15 1.08
C GLY A 48 13.56 -0.30 2.18
N VAL A 49 13.99 -0.36 3.44
CA VAL A 49 13.15 -0.53 4.64
C VAL A 49 12.18 0.65 4.84
N ALA A 50 12.64 1.88 4.58
CA ALA A 50 11.82 3.08 4.70
C ALA A 50 10.68 3.10 3.67
N LEU A 51 10.94 2.68 2.42
CA LEU A 51 9.89 2.55 1.40
C LEU A 51 9.01 1.33 1.66
N PHE A 52 9.62 0.19 2.00
CA PHE A 52 8.96 -1.08 2.30
C PHE A 52 9.77 -1.84 3.36
N PRO A 53 9.22 -2.12 4.55
CA PRO A 53 7.80 -2.13 4.90
C PRO A 53 7.21 -0.80 5.38
N ILE A 54 8.01 0.15 5.85
CA ILE A 54 7.53 1.26 6.71
C ILE A 54 6.57 2.18 5.93
N GLY A 55 6.97 2.66 4.76
CA GLY A 55 6.19 3.57 3.94
C GLY A 55 4.86 2.99 3.47
N VAL A 56 4.85 1.71 3.08
CA VAL A 56 3.61 1.00 2.69
C VAL A 56 2.66 0.84 3.88
N CYS A 57 3.17 0.40 5.05
CA CYS A 57 2.34 0.28 6.25
C CYS A 57 1.80 1.63 6.72
N ALA A 58 2.62 2.69 6.70
CA ALA A 58 2.20 4.03 7.05
C ALA A 58 1.15 4.58 6.08
N GLY A 59 1.31 4.36 4.77
CA GLY A 59 0.33 4.74 3.75
C GLY A 59 -0.99 4.00 3.91
N LEU A 60 -0.95 2.68 4.18
CA LEU A 60 -2.13 1.88 4.44
C LEU A 60 -2.84 2.32 5.73
N ALA A 61 -2.12 2.60 6.81
CA ALA A 61 -2.69 3.14 8.04
C ALA A 61 -3.31 4.54 7.81
N LEU A 62 -2.63 5.39 7.04
CA LEU A 62 -3.16 6.71 6.66
C LEU A 62 -4.44 6.58 5.81
N ALA A 63 -4.54 5.54 4.98
CA ALA A 63 -5.71 5.30 4.14
C ALA A 63 -7.00 5.05 4.94
N TRP A 64 -6.89 4.69 6.22
CA TRP A 64 -8.04 4.53 7.10
C TRP A 64 -8.71 5.86 7.45
N PHE A 65 -7.90 6.92 7.52
CA PHE A 65 -8.35 8.30 7.79
C PHE A 65 -8.57 9.07 6.49
N HIS A 66 -7.68 8.91 5.50
CA HIS A 66 -7.71 9.59 4.21
C HIS A 66 -7.48 8.59 3.07
N GLU A 67 -8.56 7.99 2.57
CA GLU A 67 -8.55 6.89 1.60
C GLU A 67 -7.68 7.18 0.36
N ARG A 68 -7.78 8.38 -0.21
CA ARG A 68 -7.02 8.76 -1.41
C ARG A 68 -5.55 8.98 -1.10
N LEU A 69 -5.24 9.83 -0.12
CA LEU A 69 -3.86 10.21 0.22
C LEU A 69 -3.08 9.00 0.72
N GLY A 70 -3.66 8.19 1.60
CA GLY A 70 -3.03 6.98 2.09
C GLY A 70 -2.86 5.90 1.01
N GLY A 71 -3.86 5.73 0.14
CA GLY A 71 -3.76 4.82 -1.00
C GLY A 71 -2.64 5.22 -1.98
N PHE A 72 -2.55 6.52 -2.33
CA PHE A 72 -1.46 7.03 -3.17
C PHE A 72 -0.10 6.94 -2.49
N LEU A 73 -0.02 7.21 -1.18
CA LEU A 73 1.22 7.10 -0.44
C LEU A 73 1.71 5.64 -0.39
N ALA A 74 0.83 4.70 -0.04
CA ALA A 74 1.16 3.27 -0.02
C ALA A 74 1.59 2.77 -1.40
N LEU A 75 0.82 3.10 -2.44
CA LEU A 75 1.15 2.71 -3.81
C LEU A 75 2.44 3.37 -4.29
N GLY A 76 2.66 4.65 -3.98
CA GLY A 76 3.86 5.39 -4.31
C GLY A 76 5.11 4.81 -3.65
N CYS A 77 5.05 4.51 -2.35
CA CYS A 77 6.14 3.84 -1.63
C CYS A 77 6.44 2.45 -2.21
N PHE A 78 5.41 1.69 -2.57
CA PHE A 78 5.56 0.37 -3.18
C PHE A 78 6.21 0.44 -4.58
N VAL A 79 5.76 1.36 -5.44
CA VAL A 79 6.34 1.57 -6.78
C VAL A 79 7.77 2.08 -6.67
N ALA A 80 8.03 3.03 -5.76
CA ALA A 80 9.37 3.55 -5.52
C ALA A 80 10.33 2.46 -5.02
N PHE A 81 9.87 1.55 -4.16
CA PHE A 81 10.64 0.38 -3.73
C PHE A 81 11.03 -0.51 -4.92
N TYR A 82 10.07 -0.82 -5.81
CA TYR A 82 10.33 -1.61 -7.01
C TYR A 82 11.31 -0.92 -7.97
N ALA A 83 11.12 0.39 -8.21
CA ALA A 83 12.00 1.17 -9.06
C ALA A 83 13.42 1.24 -8.50
N TRP A 84 13.55 1.45 -7.18
CA TRP A 84 14.83 1.46 -6.49
C TRP A 84 15.55 0.10 -6.60
N ASN A 85 14.83 -1.00 -6.37
CA ASN A 85 15.39 -2.35 -6.50
C ASN A 85 15.84 -2.64 -7.94
N LEU A 86 15.04 -2.25 -8.93
CA LEU A 86 15.37 -2.43 -10.34
C LEU A 86 16.63 -1.64 -10.74
N LEU A 87 16.76 -0.39 -10.29
CA LEU A 87 17.89 0.48 -10.63
C LEU A 87 19.20 0.03 -9.96
N TRP A 88 19.14 -0.52 -8.75
CA TRP A 88 20.33 -0.85 -7.96
C TRP A 88 20.70 -2.34 -7.94
N SER A 89 19.72 -3.23 -7.78
CA SER A 89 19.95 -4.68 -7.77
C SER A 89 19.88 -5.30 -9.16
N GLY A 90 19.32 -4.60 -10.16
CA GLY A 90 19.07 -5.14 -11.50
C GLY A 90 18.09 -6.32 -11.54
N SER A 91 17.56 -6.72 -10.39
CA SER A 91 16.60 -7.80 -10.24
C SER A 91 15.28 -7.24 -9.72
N ILE A 92 14.20 -7.68 -10.35
CA ILE A 92 12.85 -7.37 -9.89
C ILE A 92 12.55 -8.37 -8.78
N PRO A 93 11.96 -7.99 -7.65
CA PRO A 93 11.40 -8.98 -6.74
C PRO A 93 10.28 -9.76 -7.45
N HIS A 94 10.56 -10.89 -8.11
CA HIS A 94 9.62 -11.61 -8.98
C HIS A 94 8.43 -12.24 -8.24
N SER A 95 8.30 -12.04 -6.93
CA SER A 95 7.26 -12.68 -6.14
C SER A 95 5.89 -12.06 -6.44
N PRO A 96 4.93 -12.82 -7.00
CA PRO A 96 3.58 -12.33 -7.31
C PRO A 96 2.84 -11.81 -6.08
N PHE A 97 3.24 -12.24 -4.89
CA PHE A 97 2.67 -11.83 -3.61
C PHE A 97 2.85 -10.33 -3.32
N TYR A 98 3.86 -9.67 -3.89
CA TYR A 98 4.01 -8.23 -3.74
C TYR A 98 2.85 -7.44 -4.39
N LEU A 99 2.30 -7.92 -5.51
CA LEU A 99 1.13 -7.29 -6.14
C LEU A 99 -0.13 -7.41 -5.27
N TRP A 100 -0.26 -8.52 -4.52
CA TRP A 100 -1.35 -8.72 -3.56
C TRP A 100 -1.34 -7.71 -2.42
N ILE A 101 -0.17 -7.21 -2.05
CA ILE A 101 0.00 -6.18 -1.01
C ILE A 101 -0.41 -4.79 -1.52
N ALA A 102 -0.22 -4.51 -2.81
CA ALA A 102 -0.60 -3.25 -3.44
C ALA A 102 -2.10 -3.17 -3.79
N ALA A 103 -2.79 -4.31 -3.93
CA ALA A 103 -4.21 -4.39 -4.21
C ALA A 103 -5.12 -3.53 -3.30
N PRO A 104 -4.98 -3.55 -1.95
CA PRO A 104 -5.80 -2.69 -1.08
C PRO A 104 -5.59 -1.19 -1.34
N SER A 105 -4.39 -0.77 -1.73
CA SER A 105 -4.10 0.63 -2.07
C SER A 105 -4.94 1.12 -3.25
N ILE A 106 -5.13 0.26 -4.26
CA ILE A 106 -5.99 0.55 -5.42
C ILE A 106 -7.46 0.64 -4.99
N LEU A 107 -7.91 -0.26 -4.11
CA LEU A 107 -9.27 -0.22 -3.57
C LEU A 107 -9.54 1.05 -2.75
N PHE A 108 -8.58 1.51 -1.95
CA PHE A 108 -8.68 2.76 -1.21
C PHE A 108 -8.77 3.99 -2.14
N ILE A 109 -7.97 4.03 -3.21
CA ILE A 109 -8.06 5.10 -4.22
C ILE A 109 -9.44 5.09 -4.89
N ALA A 110 -9.95 3.91 -5.28
CA ALA A 110 -11.25 3.76 -5.91
C ALA A 110 -12.40 4.21 -4.98
N ALA A 111 -12.38 3.80 -3.71
CA ALA A 111 -13.36 4.22 -2.70
C ALA A 111 -13.36 5.75 -2.49
N GLY A 112 -12.17 6.35 -2.46
CA GLY A 112 -12.02 7.81 -2.33
C GLY A 112 -12.52 8.59 -3.54
N ILE A 113 -12.37 8.07 -4.77
CA ILE A 113 -12.93 8.67 -5.99
C ILE A 113 -14.47 8.59 -5.98
N GLN A 114 -15.04 7.44 -5.58
CA GLN A 114 -16.50 7.25 -5.53
C GLN A 114 -17.15 8.22 -4.53
N THR A 115 -16.52 8.44 -3.38
CA THR A 115 -17.02 9.38 -2.35
C THR A 115 -17.07 10.82 -2.86
N HIS A 116 -16.04 11.28 -3.57
CA HIS A 116 -16.03 12.61 -4.18
C HIS A 116 -17.05 12.78 -5.31
N ARG A 117 -17.32 11.72 -6.08
CA ARG A 117 -18.33 11.75 -7.16
C ARG A 117 -19.75 11.91 -6.62
N ILE A 118 -20.06 11.29 -5.48
CA ILE A 118 -21.36 11.42 -4.82
C ILE A 118 -21.53 12.85 -4.28
N ALA A 119 -20.47 13.43 -3.70
CA ALA A 119 -20.50 14.81 -3.18
C ALA A 119 -20.70 15.88 -4.27
N HIS A 120 -20.08 15.73 -5.44
CA HIS A 120 -20.25 16.68 -6.56
C HIS A 120 -21.53 16.44 -7.40
N GLY A 121 -22.08 15.23 -7.39
CA GLY A 121 -23.35 14.92 -8.07
C GLY A 121 -24.59 15.47 -7.36
N GLY A 122 -24.50 15.74 -6.05
CA GLY A 122 -25.59 16.31 -5.24
C GLY A 122 -25.77 17.82 -5.34
N ILE A 123 -24.78 18.57 -5.86
CA ILE A 123 -24.83 20.05 -5.94
C ILE A 123 -25.52 20.52 -7.24
N ARG A 124 -25.88 19.60 -8.15
CA ARG A 124 -26.55 19.91 -9.43
C ARG A 124 -28.02 19.47 -9.51
N ARG A 125 -28.70 19.23 -8.38
CA ARG A 125 -30.14 19.00 -8.35
C ARG A 125 -30.83 20.01 -7.45
#